data_AF-A0A1S1BJK9-F1
#
_entry.id   AF-A0A1S1BJK9-F1
#
_cell.length_a   1.000
_cell.length_b   1.000
_cell.length_c   1.000
_cell.angle_alpha   90.00
_cell.angle_beta   90.00
_cell.angle_gamma   90.00
#
_symmetry.space_group_name_H-M   'P 1'
#
loop_
_entity.id
_entity.type
_entity.pdbx_description
1 polymer ?
#
loop_
_entity_poly.entity_id
_entity_poly.type
_entity_poly.pdbx_seq_one_letter_code
_entity_poly.pdbx_strand_id
1 'polypeptide(L)' 'MTDPRNEDQKVAAVNASMIMAGQPMSAEDEAFLRRQLRGDISADEAVLQVLEREGLGNTPRARELRQRITGAA' A
#
# COMPACT_ATOMS: atom_id res chain seq x y z
N MET A 1 -2.81 9.73 18.79
CA MET A 1 -1.52 9.13 19.20
C MET A 1 -0.56 9.30 18.05
N THR A 2 0.54 10.02 18.23
CA THR A 2 1.56 10.19 17.19
C THR A 2 2.37 8.90 17.10
N ASP A 3 2.48 8.32 15.91
CA ASP A 3 3.32 7.14 15.69
C ASP A 3 4.80 7.53 15.91
N PRO A 4 5.50 6.95 16.91
CA PRO A 4 6.86 7.35 17.25
C PRO A 4 7.90 6.79 16.26
N ARG A 5 7.51 5.89 15.35
CA ARG A 5 8.42 5.26 14.40
C ARG A 5 8.69 6.18 13.21
N ASN A 6 9.94 6.28 12.80
CA ASN A 6 10.31 6.93 11.56
C ASN A 6 9.98 6.06 10.32
N GLU A 7 10.13 6.61 9.12
CA GLU A 7 9.85 5.91 7.86
C GLU A 7 10.63 4.60 7.74
N ASP A 8 11.94 4.62 8.01
CA ASP A 8 12.81 3.44 7.89
C ASP A 8 12.42 2.31 8.87
N GLN A 9 12.03 2.67 10.10
CA GLN A 9 11.56 1.70 11.09
C GLN A 9 10.26 1.02 10.64
N LYS A 10 9.37 1.75 9.96
CA LYS A 10 8.13 1.18 9.40
C LYS A 10 8.44 0.27 8.21
N VAL A 11 9.30 0.71 7.29
CA VAL A 11 9.75 -0.11 6.15
C VAL A 11 10.42 -1.39 6.64
N ALA A 12 11.34 -1.30 7.59
CA ALA A 12 12.02 -2.46 8.17
C ALA A 12 11.04 -3.43 8.84
N ALA A 13 10.03 -2.92 9.55
CA ALA A 13 8.99 -3.75 10.16
C ALA A 13 8.16 -4.50 9.11
N VAL A 14 7.75 -3.83 8.03
CA VAL A 14 7.00 -4.48 6.94
C VAL A 14 7.87 -5.52 6.23
N ASN A 15 9.12 -5.18 5.91
CA ASN A 15 10.05 -6.12 5.28
C ASN A 15 10.29 -7.36 6.16
N ALA A 16 10.46 -7.18 7.47
CA ALA A 16 10.57 -8.30 8.40
C ALA A 16 9.33 -9.22 8.34
N SER A 17 8.12 -8.66 8.32
CA SER A 17 6.88 -9.45 8.16
C SER A 17 6.83 -10.17 6.81
N MET A 18 7.24 -9.51 5.73
CA MET A 18 7.30 -10.06 4.38
C MET A 18 8.30 -11.22 4.27
N ILE A 19 9.48 -11.09 4.88
CA ILE A 19 10.47 -12.17 5.01
C ILE A 19 9.88 -13.36 5.76
N MET A 20 9.20 -13.13 6.89
CA MET A 20 8.54 -14.20 7.65
C MET A 20 7.44 -14.91 6.84
N ALA A 21 6.79 -14.20 5.92
CA ALA A 21 5.83 -14.77 4.97
C ALA A 21 6.48 -15.46 3.75
N GLY A 22 7.81 -15.51 3.68
CA GLY A 22 8.55 -16.12 2.56
C GLY A 22 8.49 -15.30 1.27
N GLN A 23 8.20 -14.00 1.35
CA GLN A 23 8.08 -13.07 0.22
C GLN A 23 8.85 -11.78 0.53
N PRO A 24 10.20 -11.78 0.52
CA PRO A 24 10.99 -10.60 0.86
C PRO A 24 10.60 -9.36 0.03
N MET A 25 10.63 -8.17 0.64
CA MET A 25 10.26 -6.93 -0.03
C MET A 25 11.22 -6.62 -1.19
N SER A 26 10.66 -6.36 -2.38
CA SER A 26 11.46 -5.89 -3.51
C SER A 26 11.77 -4.38 -3.40
N ALA A 27 12.71 -3.88 -4.19
CA ALA A 27 12.98 -2.44 -4.26
C ALA A 27 11.77 -1.63 -4.78
N GLU A 28 10.95 -2.23 -5.65
CA GLU A 28 9.71 -1.62 -6.14
C GLU A 28 8.68 -1.51 -5.02
N ASP A 29 8.50 -2.57 -4.23
CA ASP A 29 7.59 -2.58 -3.08
C ASP A 29 8.03 -1.57 -2.01
N GLU A 30 9.34 -1.44 -1.75
CA GLU A 30 9.86 -0.45 -0.81
C GLU A 30 9.56 0.97 -1.30
N ALA A 31 9.87 1.28 -2.57
CA ALA A 31 9.60 2.59 -3.14
C ALA A 31 8.10 2.93 -3.08
N PHE A 32 7.25 1.95 -3.33
CA PHE A 32 5.80 2.08 -3.25
C PHE A 32 5.32 2.33 -1.82
N LEU A 33 5.79 1.54 -0.86
CA LEU A 33 5.48 1.70 0.57
C LEU A 33 5.91 3.08 1.08
N ARG A 34 7.08 3.56 0.68
CA ARG A 34 7.58 4.89 1.10
C ARG A 34 6.67 6.02 0.60
N ARG A 35 6.16 5.94 -0.63
CA ARG A 35 5.15 6.91 -1.13
C ARG A 35 3.90 6.92 -0.25
N GLN A 36 3.43 5.75 0.16
CA GLN A 36 2.28 5.65 1.07
C GLN A 36 2.59 6.23 2.47
N LEU A 37 3.77 5.96 3.02
CA LEU A 37 4.20 6.45 4.34
C LEU A 37 4.36 7.98 4.38
N ARG A 38 4.77 8.60 3.26
CA ARG A 38 4.88 10.06 3.10
C ARG A 38 3.54 10.75 2.79
N GLY A 39 2.51 9.97 2.45
CA GLY A 39 1.21 10.48 2.08
C GLY A 39 1.10 10.92 0.61
N ASP A 40 2.06 10.57 -0.24
CA ASP A 40 2.01 10.84 -1.68
C ASP A 40 0.88 10.05 -2.37
N ILE A 41 0.52 8.90 -1.79
CA ILE A 41 -0.64 8.09 -2.12
C ILE A 41 -1.30 7.60 -0.83
N SER A 42 -2.63 7.52 -0.84
CA SER A 42 -3.40 6.90 0.23
C SER A 42 -3.28 5.37 0.21
N ALA A 43 -3.69 4.73 1.30
CA ALA A 43 -3.78 3.27 1.36
C ALA A 43 -4.77 2.70 0.34
N ASP A 44 -5.88 3.39 0.08
CA ASP A 44 -6.88 2.94 -0.90
C ASP A 44 -6.34 3.01 -2.33
N GLU A 45 -5.63 4.10 -2.68
CA GLU A 45 -4.95 4.23 -3.98
C GLU A 45 -3.86 3.17 -4.14
N ALA A 46 -3.12 2.88 -3.07
CA ALA A 46 -2.07 1.86 -3.10
C ALA A 46 -2.65 0.47 -3.43
N VAL A 47 -3.73 0.08 -2.76
CA VAL A 47 -4.41 -1.20 -3.03
C VAL A 47 -5.04 -1.22 -4.43
N LEU A 48 -5.64 -0.11 -4.87
CA LEU A 48 -6.25 -0.03 -6.21
C LEU A 48 -5.21 -0.24 -7.31
N GLN A 49 -4.03 0.39 -7.20
CA GLN A 49 -2.94 0.22 -8.17
C GLN A 49 -2.46 -1.23 -8.26
N VAL A 50 -2.34 -1.93 -7.11
CA VAL A 50 -2.01 -3.37 -7.10
C VAL A 50 -3.09 -4.18 -7.81
N LEU A 51 -4.37 -3.95 -7.49
CA LEU A 51 -5.47 -4.65 -8.15
C LEU A 51 -5.47 -4.42 -9.67
N GLU A 52 -5.22 -3.20 -10.13
CA GLU A 52 -5.17 -2.88 -11.56
C GLU A 52 -3.98 -3.56 -12.25
N ARG A 53 -2.79 -3.55 -11.63
CA ARG A 53 -1.59 -4.22 -12.15
C ARG A 53 -1.80 -5.72 -12.33
N GLU A 54 -2.48 -6.36 -11.38
CA GLU A 54 -2.78 -7.80 -11.41
C GLU A 54 -4.02 -8.16 -12.26
N GLY A 55 -4.58 -7.21 -13.01
CA GLY A 55 -5.77 -7.44 -13.86
C GLY A 55 -7.09 -7.57 -13.10
N LEU A 56 -7.10 -7.24 -11.81
CA LEU A 56 -8.26 -7.26 -10.90
C LEU A 56 -8.96 -5.90 -10.78
N GLY A 57 -8.65 -4.95 -11.66
CA GLY A 57 -9.22 -3.59 -11.66
C GLY A 57 -10.74 -3.52 -11.90
N ASN A 58 -11.37 -4.61 -12.35
CA ASN A 58 -12.81 -4.71 -12.57
C ASN A 58 -13.55 -5.43 -11.43
N THR A 59 -12.86 -5.80 -10.36
CA THR A 59 -13.49 -6.44 -9.21
C THR A 59 -14.41 -5.48 -8.44
N PRO A 60 -15.42 -5.99 -7.71
CA PRO A 60 -16.24 -5.16 -6.82
C PRO A 60 -15.41 -4.33 -5.83
N ARG A 61 -14.29 -4.89 -5.36
CA ARG A 61 -13.35 -4.20 -4.46
C ARG A 61 -12.66 -3.01 -5.13
N ALA A 62 -12.19 -3.16 -6.37
CA ALA A 62 -11.59 -2.04 -7.10
C ALA A 62 -12.61 -0.91 -7.32
N ARG A 63 -13.88 -1.25 -7.59
CA ARG A 63 -14.96 -0.24 -7.69
C ARG A 63 -15.21 0.49 -6.37
N GLU A 64 -15.27 -0.23 -5.25
CA GLU A 64 -15.43 0.36 -3.91
C GLU A 64 -14.27 1.31 -3.58
N LEU A 65 -13.04 0.91 -3.87
CA LEU A 65 -11.86 1.76 -3.65
C LEU A 65 -11.94 3.05 -4.46
N ARG A 66 -12.34 2.99 -5.74
CA ARG A 66 -12.55 4.20 -6.56
C ARG A 66 -13.59 5.14 -5.96
N GLN A 67 -14.70 4.61 -5.43
CA GLN A 67 -15.73 5.41 -4.76
C GLN A 67 -15.19 6.11 -3.51
N ARG A 68 -14.44 5.37 -2.67
CA ARG A 68 -13.81 5.93 -1.45
C ARG A 68 -12.78 7.02 -1.78
N ILE A 69 -11.98 6.81 -2.83
CA ILE A 69 -10.96 7.78 -3.30
C ILE A 69 -11.62 9.07 -3.80
N THR A 70 -12.73 8.97 -4.56
CA THR A 70 -13.42 10.15 -5.08
C THR A 70 -14.33 10.83 -4.06
N GLY A 71 -14.48 10.26 -2.86
CA GLY A 71 -15.42 10.73 -1.84
C GLY A 71 -16.89 10.54 -2.25
N ALA A 72 -17.16 9.70 -3.24
CA ALA A 72 -18.52 9.36 -3.65
C ALA A 72 -19.05 8.26 -2.72
N ALA A 73 -19.83 8.67 -1.72
CA ALA A 73 -20.63 7.78 -0.87
C ALA A 73 -21.97 7.44 -1.54
#